data_AF-A0A7W0S6K5-F1
#
_entry.id   AF-A0A7W0S6K5-F1
#
_cell.length_a   1.000
_cell.length_b   1.000
_cell.length_c   1.000
_cell.angle_alpha   90.00
_cell.angle_beta   90.00
_cell.angle_gamma   90.00
#
_symmetry.space_group_name_H-M   'P 1'
#
loop_
_entity.id
_entity.type
_entity.pdbx_description
1 polymer ?
#
loop_
_entity_poly.entity_id
_entity_poly.type
_entity_poly.pdbx_seq_one_letter_code
_entity_poly.pdbx_strand_id
1 'polypeptide(L)'
;MTDPGLSHRLRQHSRRTGIMVGVTMALTIAVCIGGFAGIYAQLGPYTADFVAEDVPTAIRRPDPLAATAPLNRGIDTSSVAESTPTSANAASIVEPQATNDPDEFTQSHVSNPVQNVNLRSVPSAAGGGATVVRVLPASTPLDFLDDEAPTQNPAVDGDSWMFFQTEDGDKGWIREIDTQQS
;
A
#
# COMPACT_ATOMS: atom_id res chain seq x y z
N MET A 1 44.63 -57.40 24.53
CA MET A 1 43.92 -56.84 25.70
C MET A 1 43.56 -55.41 25.36
N THR A 2 42.32 -55.16 24.96
CA THR A 2 41.83 -53.84 24.55
C THR A 2 41.46 -53.07 25.80
N ASP A 3 42.10 -51.93 26.02
CA ASP A 3 41.99 -51.18 27.28
C ASP A 3 40.57 -50.60 27.47
N PRO A 4 39.77 -51.13 28.43
CA PRO A 4 38.38 -50.70 28.64
C PRO A 4 38.27 -49.22 29.03
N GLY A 5 39.31 -48.65 29.64
CA GLY A 5 39.33 -47.26 30.06
C GLY A 5 39.36 -46.25 28.89
N LEU A 6 39.99 -46.62 27.78
CA LEU A 6 40.20 -45.73 26.63
C LEU A 6 38.90 -45.56 25.82
N SER A 7 38.14 -46.63 25.66
CA SER A 7 36.82 -46.62 25.03
C SER A 7 35.77 -45.86 25.85
N HIS A 8 35.87 -45.88 27.18
CA HIS A 8 34.98 -45.11 28.05
C HIS A 8 35.25 -43.60 27.95
N ARG A 9 36.53 -43.20 27.93
CA ARG A 9 36.95 -41.80 27.75
C ARG A 9 36.61 -41.26 26.38
N LEU A 10 36.82 -42.05 25.31
CA LEU A 10 36.44 -41.65 23.95
C LEU A 10 34.93 -41.44 23.81
N ARG A 11 34.10 -42.31 24.41
CA ARG A 11 32.64 -42.13 24.41
C ARG A 11 32.19 -40.92 25.22
N GLN A 12 32.86 -40.64 26.35
CA GLN A 12 32.55 -39.46 27.16
C GLN A 12 32.97 -38.16 26.45
N HIS A 13 34.11 -38.16 25.78
CA HIS A 13 34.58 -37.01 25.00
C HIS A 13 33.72 -36.78 23.76
N SER A 14 33.42 -37.84 22.99
CA SER A 14 32.55 -37.79 21.80
C SER A 14 31.16 -37.24 22.10
N ARG A 15 30.54 -37.65 23.22
CA ARG A 15 29.21 -37.13 23.61
C ARG A 15 29.25 -35.64 23.95
N ARG A 16 30.28 -35.19 24.67
CA ARG A 16 30.43 -33.78 25.03
C ARG A 16 30.72 -32.91 23.82
N THR A 17 31.60 -33.36 22.92
CA THR A 17 31.93 -32.63 21.69
C THR A 17 30.74 -32.61 20.73
N GLY A 18 30.02 -33.73 20.56
CA GLY A 18 28.83 -33.79 19.72
C GLY A 18 27.68 -32.90 20.21
N ILE A 19 27.45 -32.85 21.53
CA ILE A 19 26.45 -31.95 22.12
C ILE A 19 26.88 -30.48 21.97
N MET A 20 28.14 -30.14 22.23
CA MET A 20 28.63 -28.76 22.05
C MET A 20 28.45 -28.29 20.60
N VAL A 21 28.87 -29.10 19.62
CA VAL A 21 28.72 -28.76 18.20
C VAL A 21 27.23 -28.61 17.82
N GLY A 22 26.38 -29.56 18.23
CA GLY A 22 24.95 -29.51 17.96
C GLY A 22 24.27 -28.26 18.56
N VAL A 23 24.61 -27.90 19.80
CA VAL A 23 24.08 -26.70 20.46
C VAL A 23 24.55 -25.43 19.74
N THR A 24 25.83 -25.36 19.35
CA THR A 24 26.33 -24.19 18.60
C THR A 24 25.65 -24.04 17.24
N MET A 25 25.46 -25.14 16.48
CA MET A 25 24.77 -25.10 15.20
C MET A 25 23.30 -24.69 15.35
N ALA A 26 22.59 -25.25 16.34
CA ALA A 26 21.20 -24.90 16.61
C ALA A 26 21.03 -23.43 17.03
N LEU A 27 21.94 -22.91 17.86
CA LEU A 27 21.91 -21.52 18.30
C LEU A 27 22.19 -20.57 17.14
N THR A 28 23.15 -20.90 16.27
CA THR A 28 23.40 -20.11 15.05
C THR A 28 22.16 -20.07 14.16
N ILE A 29 21.49 -21.20 13.94
CA ILE A 29 20.25 -21.26 13.15
C ILE A 29 19.16 -20.40 13.81
N ALA A 30 18.98 -20.49 15.12
CA ALA A 30 17.98 -19.70 15.84
C ALA A 30 18.25 -18.19 15.74
N VAL A 31 19.51 -17.78 15.86
CA VAL A 31 19.92 -16.37 15.68
C VAL A 31 19.66 -15.91 14.24
N CYS A 32 20.00 -16.73 13.24
CA CYS A 32 19.74 -16.40 11.84
C CYS A 32 18.23 -16.24 11.56
N ILE A 33 17.41 -17.18 12.01
CA ILE A 33 15.96 -17.14 11.78
C ILE A 33 15.32 -15.98 12.56
N GLY A 34 15.61 -15.84 13.85
CA GLY A 34 15.05 -14.78 14.68
C GLY A 34 15.50 -13.39 14.21
N GLY A 35 16.78 -13.23 13.88
CA GLY A 35 17.33 -12.00 13.33
C GLY A 35 16.68 -11.63 12.00
N PHE A 36 16.57 -12.59 11.07
CA PHE A 36 15.91 -12.36 9.79
C PHE A 36 14.43 -12.02 9.95
N ALA A 37 13.69 -12.74 10.79
CA ALA A 37 12.28 -12.47 11.05
C ALA A 37 12.05 -11.07 11.65
N GLY A 38 12.91 -10.65 12.58
CA GLY A 38 12.86 -9.31 13.17
C GLY A 38 13.12 -8.21 12.14
N ILE A 39 14.18 -8.38 11.32
CA ILE A 39 14.50 -7.43 10.24
C ILE A 39 13.37 -7.36 9.22
N TYR A 40 12.81 -8.51 8.83
CA TYR A 40 11.72 -8.59 7.85
C TYR A 40 10.45 -7.89 8.35
N ALA A 41 10.06 -8.12 9.61
CA ALA A 41 8.89 -7.47 10.21
C ALA A 41 9.03 -5.94 10.22
N GLN A 42 10.25 -5.41 10.35
CA GLN A 42 10.50 -3.98 10.37
C GLN A 42 10.56 -3.35 8.96
N LEU A 43 10.80 -4.16 7.93
CA LEU A 43 10.79 -3.72 6.53
C LEU A 43 9.38 -3.65 5.93
N GLY A 44 8.42 -4.37 6.51
CA GLY A 44 7.02 -4.46 6.03
C GLY A 44 6.40 -3.12 5.61
N PRO A 45 6.44 -2.06 6.44
CA PRO A 45 5.88 -0.76 6.09
C PRO A 45 6.52 -0.13 4.84
N TYR A 46 7.84 -0.29 4.67
CA TYR A 46 8.59 0.28 3.55
C TYR A 46 8.36 -0.46 2.22
N THR A 47 7.88 -1.70 2.30
CA THR A 47 7.59 -2.55 1.14
C THR A 47 6.10 -2.69 0.84
N ALA A 48 5.23 -2.11 1.67
CA ALA A 48 3.77 -2.25 1.55
C ALA A 48 3.25 -1.85 0.16
N ASP A 49 3.87 -0.84 -0.45
CA ASP A 49 3.46 -0.37 -1.78
C ASP A 49 3.61 -1.43 -2.88
N PHE A 50 4.53 -2.38 -2.76
CA PHE A 50 4.77 -3.39 -3.80
C PHE A 50 3.73 -4.52 -3.81
N VAL A 51 2.92 -4.63 -2.76
CA VAL A 51 1.91 -5.67 -2.63
C VAL A 51 0.57 -5.01 -2.91
N ALA A 52 0.02 -5.24 -4.10
CA ALA A 52 -1.41 -5.04 -4.33
C ALA A 52 -2.14 -6.05 -3.43
N GLU A 53 -2.54 -5.64 -2.23
CA GLU A 53 -3.45 -6.44 -1.43
C GLU A 53 -4.82 -6.43 -2.13
N ASP A 54 -5.15 -7.53 -2.79
CA ASP A 54 -6.54 -7.88 -3.10
C ASP A 54 -7.26 -7.95 -1.75
N VAL A 55 -7.86 -6.83 -1.33
CA VAL A 55 -8.70 -6.76 -0.13
C VAL A 55 -9.79 -7.81 -0.30
N PRO A 56 -9.84 -8.90 0.49
CA PRO A 56 -10.95 -9.82 0.39
C PRO A 56 -12.21 -9.03 0.74
N THR A 57 -13.09 -8.85 -0.24
CA THR A 57 -14.40 -8.25 -0.05
C THR A 57 -15.08 -9.05 1.06
N ALA A 58 -15.15 -8.47 2.25
CA ALA A 58 -15.94 -9.04 3.33
C ALA A 58 -17.36 -9.18 2.77
N ILE A 59 -17.81 -10.42 2.57
CA ILE A 59 -19.14 -10.71 2.06
C ILE A 59 -20.12 -10.11 3.06
N ARG A 60 -20.71 -8.96 2.71
CA ARG A 60 -21.88 -8.42 3.41
C ARG A 60 -22.94 -9.51 3.35
N ARG A 61 -23.24 -10.11 4.51
CA ARG A 61 -24.44 -10.93 4.68
C ARG A 61 -25.64 -10.01 4.35
N PRO A 62 -26.46 -10.32 3.34
CA PRO A 62 -27.67 -9.55 3.11
C PRO A 62 -28.63 -9.77 4.28
N ASP A 63 -29.06 -8.68 4.91
CA ASP A 63 -30.20 -8.68 5.81
C ASP A 63 -31.45 -9.13 5.03
N PRO A 64 -32.31 -10.00 5.59
CA PRO A 64 -33.54 -10.41 4.94
C PRO A 64 -34.51 -9.23 4.87
N LEU A 65 -34.91 -8.91 3.63
CA LEU A 65 -35.87 -7.87 3.23
C LEU A 65 -37.11 -7.81 4.14
N ALA A 66 -37.37 -6.63 4.70
CA ALA A 66 -38.73 -6.19 4.93
C ALA A 66 -39.43 -5.91 3.59
N ALA A 67 -40.66 -6.41 3.47
CA ALA A 67 -41.44 -6.51 2.25
C ALA A 67 -42.15 -5.21 1.82
N THR A 68 -42.65 -5.26 0.57
CA THR A 68 -43.71 -4.44 -0.11
C THR A 68 -43.24 -3.08 -0.67
N ALA A 69 -43.54 -2.64 -1.92
CA ALA A 69 -44.60 -2.92 -2.88
C ALA A 69 -44.21 -2.44 -4.33
N PRO A 70 -45.03 -2.65 -5.40
CA PRO A 70 -44.58 -2.94 -6.76
C PRO A 70 -44.60 -1.75 -7.75
N LEU A 71 -43.92 -1.89 -8.91
CA LEU A 71 -44.17 -1.03 -10.08
C LEU A 71 -44.13 -1.80 -11.42
N ASN A 72 -45.14 -1.48 -12.24
CA ASN A 72 -45.58 -2.05 -13.50
C ASN A 72 -44.52 -2.17 -14.62
N ARG A 73 -44.46 -3.37 -15.20
CA ARG A 73 -44.62 -3.74 -16.63
C ARG A 73 -44.74 -2.58 -17.66
N GLY A 74 -43.81 -2.55 -18.62
CA GLY A 74 -44.16 -2.66 -20.05
C GLY A 74 -43.50 -1.72 -21.09
N ILE A 75 -42.70 -2.33 -21.97
CA ILE A 75 -42.68 -2.22 -23.46
C ILE A 75 -41.86 -1.09 -24.14
N ASP A 76 -40.77 -1.55 -24.78
CA ASP A 76 -40.27 -1.36 -26.16
C ASP A 76 -40.43 -0.02 -26.91
N THR A 77 -39.32 0.47 -27.50
CA THR A 77 -38.97 0.38 -28.95
C THR A 77 -38.14 1.59 -29.42
N SER A 78 -37.11 1.31 -30.22
CA SER A 78 -36.15 2.18 -30.90
C SER A 78 -36.70 3.40 -31.65
N SER A 79 -35.90 4.48 -31.75
CA SER A 79 -35.91 5.38 -32.91
C SER A 79 -34.54 6.08 -33.09
N VAL A 80 -34.02 5.96 -34.30
CA VAL A 80 -32.80 6.57 -34.83
C VAL A 80 -33.11 8.00 -35.29
N ALA A 81 -32.22 8.96 -35.01
CA ALA A 81 -32.03 10.14 -35.87
C ALA A 81 -30.63 10.76 -35.65
N GLU A 82 -29.82 10.61 -36.69
CA GLU A 82 -28.60 11.34 -36.97
C GLU A 82 -28.91 12.78 -37.39
N SER A 83 -28.13 13.77 -36.90
CA SER A 83 -27.90 15.08 -37.54
C SER A 83 -26.80 15.85 -36.81
N THR A 84 -25.61 15.94 -37.41
CA THR A 84 -24.63 17.00 -37.15
C THR A 84 -25.04 18.25 -37.94
N PRO A 85 -24.88 19.45 -37.36
CA PRO A 85 -24.04 20.43 -38.05
C PRO A 85 -23.09 21.20 -37.11
N THR A 86 -21.93 21.52 -37.67
CA THR A 86 -20.86 22.37 -37.15
C THR A 86 -21.28 23.82 -36.89
N SER A 87 -20.66 24.43 -35.86
CA SER A 87 -20.31 25.86 -35.68
C SER A 87 -21.02 26.60 -34.54
N ALA A 88 -20.30 26.87 -33.45
CA ALA A 88 -19.98 28.23 -32.99
C ALA A 88 -19.30 28.21 -31.61
N ASN A 89 -18.14 28.85 -31.58
CA ASN A 89 -17.35 29.28 -30.44
C ASN A 89 -18.19 29.73 -29.22
N ALA A 90 -18.10 29.00 -28.11
CA ALA A 90 -18.41 29.48 -26.78
C ALA A 90 -17.20 29.18 -25.90
N ALA A 91 -16.50 30.25 -25.53
CA ALA A 91 -15.45 30.23 -24.53
C ALA A 91 -15.97 29.51 -23.27
N SER A 92 -15.43 28.32 -23.01
CA SER A 92 -15.60 27.72 -21.69
C SER A 92 -14.87 28.62 -20.71
N ILE A 93 -15.68 29.24 -19.86
CA ILE A 93 -15.30 29.91 -18.64
C ILE A 93 -14.31 28.99 -17.93
N VAL A 94 -13.06 29.42 -17.84
CA VAL A 94 -12.10 28.84 -16.90
C VAL A 94 -12.70 29.14 -15.53
N GLU A 95 -13.32 28.14 -14.93
CA GLU A 95 -13.63 28.12 -13.52
C GLU A 95 -12.32 28.47 -12.79
N PRO A 96 -12.31 29.44 -11.87
CA PRO A 96 -11.09 29.78 -11.16
C PRO A 96 -10.68 28.54 -10.36
N GLN A 97 -9.68 27.80 -10.86
CA GLN A 97 -8.89 26.91 -10.02
C GLN A 97 -8.41 27.76 -8.86
N ALA A 98 -8.90 27.46 -7.66
CA ALA A 98 -8.37 28.02 -6.43
C ALA A 98 -6.87 27.70 -6.43
N THR A 99 -6.05 28.70 -6.69
CA THR A 99 -4.63 28.64 -6.38
C THR A 99 -4.59 28.64 -4.85
N ASN A 100 -4.51 27.45 -4.26
CA ASN A 100 -4.31 27.30 -2.82
C ASN A 100 -3.06 28.11 -2.46
N ASP A 101 -3.20 29.00 -1.48
CA ASP A 101 -2.07 29.74 -0.92
C ASP A 101 -1.13 28.67 -0.31
N PRO A 102 0.13 28.52 -0.75
CA PRO A 102 0.96 27.35 -0.42
C PRO A 102 1.34 27.21 1.06
N ASP A 103 0.88 28.13 1.91
CA ASP A 103 1.17 28.20 3.33
C ASP A 103 -0.03 27.82 4.23
N GLU A 104 -1.26 27.73 3.70
CA GLU A 104 -2.44 27.33 4.49
C GLU A 104 -2.92 25.93 4.08
N PHE A 105 -2.76 24.96 4.98
CA PHE A 105 -3.19 23.58 4.75
C PHE A 105 -4.69 23.52 4.47
N THR A 106 -5.05 23.11 3.26
CA THR A 106 -6.44 22.92 2.84
C THR A 106 -6.68 21.45 2.53
N GLN A 107 -7.40 20.75 3.40
CA GLN A 107 -7.69 19.34 3.16
C GLN A 107 -8.51 19.16 1.88
N SER A 108 -7.91 18.49 0.89
CA SER A 108 -8.55 18.14 -0.38
C SER A 108 -8.71 16.62 -0.53
N HIS A 109 -7.85 15.85 0.13
CA HIS A 109 -7.81 14.40 0.03
C HIS A 109 -7.60 13.74 1.39
N VAL A 110 -7.80 12.42 1.42
CA VAL A 110 -7.42 11.54 2.52
C VAL A 110 -6.61 10.37 2.00
N SER A 111 -5.64 9.89 2.77
CA SER A 111 -4.95 8.63 2.48
C SER A 111 -5.91 7.44 2.64
N ASN A 112 -5.51 6.29 2.07
CA ASN A 112 -6.27 5.05 2.09
C ASN A 112 -6.91 4.78 3.47
N PRO A 113 -8.22 4.47 3.55
CA PRO A 113 -8.90 4.33 4.84
C PRO A 113 -8.67 2.98 5.54
N VAL A 114 -8.05 2.01 4.86
CA VAL A 114 -7.87 0.65 5.37
C VAL A 114 -6.42 0.39 5.80
N GLN A 115 -5.46 0.96 5.07
CA GLN A 115 -4.04 0.65 5.24
C GLN A 115 -3.16 1.89 5.37
N ASN A 116 -1.97 1.69 5.92
CA ASN A 116 -0.94 2.73 5.95
C ASN A 116 -0.38 2.95 4.55
N VAL A 117 -0.01 4.19 4.24
CA VAL A 117 0.48 4.61 2.92
C VAL A 117 1.84 5.29 3.06
N ASN A 118 2.77 5.02 2.15
CA ASN A 118 4.07 5.68 2.17
C ASN A 118 4.02 7.04 1.46
N LEU A 119 4.39 8.09 2.18
CA LEU A 119 4.70 9.40 1.61
C LEU A 119 6.13 9.36 1.07
N ARG A 120 6.32 9.54 -0.24
CA ARG A 120 7.63 9.38 -0.89
C ARG A 120 8.23 10.71 -1.36
N SER A 121 9.55 10.81 -1.37
CA SER A 121 10.27 12.00 -1.83
C SER A 121 10.31 12.11 -3.36
N VAL A 122 10.05 11.00 -4.07
CA VAL A 122 10.02 10.91 -5.53
C VAL A 122 8.82 10.06 -5.97
N PRO A 123 8.24 10.31 -7.15
CA PRO A 123 7.09 9.57 -7.68
C PRO A 123 7.53 8.20 -8.24
N SER A 124 7.98 7.31 -7.36
CA SER A 124 8.44 5.98 -7.76
C SER A 124 8.33 4.96 -6.63
N ALA A 125 7.67 3.84 -6.92
CA ALA A 125 7.70 2.66 -6.07
C ALA A 125 9.11 2.01 -6.08
N ALA A 126 9.83 2.06 -7.20
CA ALA A 126 11.12 1.41 -7.37
C ALA A 126 12.28 2.04 -6.57
N GLY A 127 12.08 3.24 -5.99
CA GLY A 127 13.08 3.93 -5.16
C GLY A 127 13.43 3.24 -3.83
N GLY A 128 12.66 2.21 -3.45
CA GLY A 128 12.86 1.46 -2.21
C GLY A 128 12.51 2.26 -0.96
N GLY A 129 12.94 1.78 0.21
CA GLY A 129 12.63 2.42 1.50
C GLY A 129 13.31 3.79 1.72
N ALA A 130 14.41 4.05 1.01
CA ALA A 130 15.18 5.31 1.15
C ALA A 130 14.42 6.54 0.66
N THR A 131 13.39 6.36 -0.18
CA THR A 131 12.55 7.45 -0.66
C THR A 131 11.33 7.68 0.23
N VAL A 132 11.08 6.83 1.25
CA VAL A 132 9.94 7.01 2.14
C VAL A 132 10.27 8.13 3.13
N VAL A 133 9.62 9.28 2.95
CA VAL A 133 9.70 10.43 3.86
C VAL A 133 9.01 10.06 5.17
N ARG A 134 7.82 9.47 5.07
CA ARG A 134 7.01 9.08 6.22
C ARG A 134 6.03 7.96 5.84
N VAL A 135 5.72 7.10 6.81
CA VAL A 135 4.58 6.18 6.72
C VAL A 135 3.36 6.87 7.33
N LEU A 136 2.35 7.12 6.51
CA LEU A 136 1.10 7.76 6.90
C LEU A 136 0.12 6.71 7.44
N PRO A 137 -0.53 6.96 8.58
CA PRO A 137 -1.68 6.17 9.02
C PRO A 137 -2.81 6.18 7.98
N ALA A 138 -3.71 5.20 8.10
CA ALA A 138 -4.95 5.19 7.35
C ALA A 138 -5.77 6.48 7.61
N SER A 139 -6.47 6.97 6.58
CA SER A 139 -7.31 8.18 6.64
C SER A 139 -6.59 9.46 7.12
N THR A 140 -5.31 9.60 6.81
CA THR A 140 -4.56 10.83 7.08
C THR A 140 -5.05 11.96 6.15
N PRO A 141 -5.37 13.16 6.67
CA PRO A 141 -5.72 14.33 5.85
C PRO A 141 -4.55 14.79 4.97
N LEU A 142 -4.85 15.15 3.72
CA LEU A 142 -3.87 15.56 2.73
C LEU A 142 -4.34 16.83 2.00
N ASP A 143 -3.40 17.73 1.76
CA ASP A 143 -3.57 18.90 0.88
C ASP A 143 -2.83 18.63 -0.44
N PHE A 144 -3.52 18.79 -1.55
CA PHE A 144 -3.03 18.46 -2.88
C PHE A 144 -2.37 19.69 -3.48
N LEU A 145 -1.13 19.55 -3.91
CA LEU A 145 -0.30 20.66 -4.35
C LEU A 145 -0.33 20.86 -5.87
N ASP A 146 -1.36 20.36 -6.56
CA ASP A 146 -1.56 20.47 -8.01
C ASP A 146 -0.37 19.94 -8.85
N ASP A 147 0.38 18.97 -8.33
CA ASP A 147 1.50 18.34 -9.04
C ASP A 147 1.29 16.83 -9.16
N GLU A 148 1.46 16.34 -10.38
CA GLU A 148 1.20 14.95 -10.76
C GLU A 148 2.33 14.42 -11.65
N ALA A 149 2.68 13.15 -11.45
CA ALA A 149 3.68 12.46 -12.25
C ALA A 149 3.14 11.10 -12.72
N PRO A 150 3.43 10.69 -13.96
CA PRO A 150 2.97 9.41 -14.47
C PRO A 150 3.67 8.25 -13.74
N THR A 151 2.92 7.18 -13.53
CA THR A 151 3.44 5.95 -12.95
C THR A 151 4.17 5.09 -13.98
N GLN A 152 5.25 4.40 -13.56
CA GLN A 152 6.02 3.52 -14.45
C GLN A 152 5.28 2.21 -14.80
N ASN A 153 4.39 1.76 -13.91
CA ASN A 153 3.58 0.55 -14.09
C ASN A 153 2.10 0.80 -13.74
N PRO A 154 1.32 1.42 -14.65
CA PRO A 154 -0.07 1.82 -14.38
C PRO A 154 -1.00 0.66 -13.99
N ALA A 155 -0.70 -0.56 -14.48
CA ALA A 155 -1.51 -1.75 -14.20
C ALA A 155 -1.48 -2.20 -12.73
N VAL A 156 -0.48 -1.79 -11.96
CA VAL A 156 -0.30 -2.19 -10.56
C VAL A 156 -0.30 -1.00 -9.62
N ASP A 157 0.34 0.10 -10.02
CA ASP A 157 0.61 1.26 -9.17
C ASP A 157 -0.38 2.42 -9.38
N GLY A 158 -1.40 2.24 -10.22
CA GLY A 158 -2.33 3.31 -10.60
C GLY A 158 -1.76 4.22 -11.68
N ASP A 159 -2.62 5.09 -12.24
CA ASP A 159 -2.26 5.89 -13.40
C ASP A 159 -1.25 7.01 -13.08
N SER A 160 -1.34 7.59 -11.88
CA SER A 160 -0.52 8.73 -11.49
C SER A 160 -0.04 8.70 -10.04
N TRP A 161 1.02 9.47 -9.78
CA TRP A 161 1.46 9.92 -8.47
C TRP A 161 1.00 11.35 -8.28
N MET A 162 0.47 11.67 -7.11
CA MET A 162 0.00 12.99 -6.72
C MET A 162 0.89 13.54 -5.59
N PHE A 163 1.24 14.82 -5.65
CA PHE A 163 2.06 15.48 -4.64
C PHE A 163 1.18 16.14 -3.58
N PHE A 164 1.44 15.80 -2.32
CA PHE A 164 0.65 16.25 -1.17
C PHE A 164 1.53 16.90 -0.10
N GLN A 165 0.86 17.72 0.72
CA GLN A 165 1.32 18.18 2.02
C GLN A 165 0.45 17.58 3.12
N THR A 166 1.06 17.16 4.23
CA THR A 166 0.35 16.76 5.46
C THR A 166 0.11 17.96 6.36
N GLU A 167 -0.80 17.83 7.35
CA GLU A 167 -1.05 18.85 8.37
C GLU A 167 0.22 19.21 9.17
N ASP A 168 1.13 18.25 9.35
CA ASP A 168 2.42 18.44 10.01
C ASP A 168 3.46 19.18 9.11
N GLY A 169 3.12 19.43 7.84
CA GLY A 169 3.96 20.12 6.87
C GLY A 169 4.90 19.23 6.05
N ASP A 170 4.83 17.90 6.21
CA ASP A 170 5.61 16.97 5.38
C ASP A 170 5.07 16.98 3.94
N LYS A 171 5.96 17.07 2.96
CA LYS A 171 5.61 17.04 1.53
C LYS A 171 6.12 15.79 0.85
N GLY A 172 5.32 15.22 -0.04
CA GLY A 172 5.72 14.02 -0.78
C GLY A 172 4.65 13.49 -1.73
N TRP A 173 5.06 12.47 -2.47
CA TRP A 173 4.31 11.78 -3.50
C TRP A 173 3.59 10.57 -2.92
N ILE A 174 2.32 10.42 -3.29
CA ILE A 174 1.49 9.25 -3.00
C ILE A 174 0.86 8.79 -4.32
N ARG A 175 0.62 7.49 -4.49
CA ARG A 175 -0.11 6.98 -5.65
C ARG A 175 -1.56 7.41 -5.59
N GLU A 176 -2.13 7.82 -6.71
CA GLU A 176 -3.55 8.20 -6.81
C GLU A 176 -4.47 7.13 -6.21
N ILE A 177 -4.20 5.85 -6.51
CA ILE A 177 -4.96 4.69 -6.00
C ILE A 177 -4.96 4.52 -4.48
N ASP A 178 -4.02 5.16 -3.77
CA ASP A 178 -3.92 5.14 -2.32
C ASP A 178 -4.55 6.38 -1.67
N THR A 179 -5.28 7.19 -2.43
CA THR A 179 -5.94 8.41 -1.95
C THR A 179 -7.43 8.47 -2.33
N GLN A 180 -8.20 9.25 -1.59
CA GLN A 180 -9.59 9.55 -1.88
C GLN A 180 -9.83 11.05 -1.74
N GLN A 181 -10.58 11.63 -2.66
CA GLN A 181 -10.98 13.03 -2.58
C GLN A 181 -12.01 13.21 -1.45
N SER A 182 -11.85 14.27 -0.64
CA SER A 182 -12.71 14.55 0.52
C SER A 182 -13.70 15.67 0.29
#